data_AF-A0A948ZRY6-F1
#
_entry.id   AF-A0A948ZRY6-F1
#
_cell.length_a   1.000
_cell.length_b   1.000
_cell.length_c   1.000
_cell.angle_alpha   90.00
_cell.angle_beta   90.00
_cell.angle_gamma   90.00
#
_symmetry.space_group_name_H-M   'P 1'
#
loop_
_entity.id
_entity.type
_entity.pdbx_description
1 polymer ?
#
loop_
_entity_poly.entity_id
_entity_poly.type
_entity_poly.pdbx_seq_one_letter_code
_entity_poly.pdbx_strand_id
1 'polypeptide(L)'
;MPDQNNPSVETFVRFVEERFQDFRDRLSKLMSALAADDKQQKVARANTALEAANSLRQALAKQDQPGWLQPITNTLHNYVANAGHSSPGTELINAIGLHYGAVAGHKWAFEFSDDRGFDFDGVFRKYEDESRIPELFDKLVELLEKIVQCEDLDSRTVVRTLETIIATLKKNRNGSYFSVMGTWNFTGTYLKNIAWNMLLEIPFLKVPVKSLQKTMEQLDKEMEKVHENMRSDLHKQLHAEFPVLTYRALPIPEPLALTDETVIDAEVTPVGDREKQPS
;
A
#
# COMPACT_ATOMS: atom_id res chain seq x y z
N MET A 1 1.88 -8.96 16.33
CA MET A 1 1.13 -7.72 16.11
C MET A 1 -0.10 -8.13 15.30
N PRO A 2 -1.31 -7.73 15.73
CA PRO A 2 -2.53 -8.50 15.54
C PRO A 2 -3.04 -8.46 14.08
N ASP A 3 -3.61 -9.59 13.68
CA ASP A 3 -4.41 -9.81 12.48
C ASP A 3 -5.37 -8.64 12.21
N GLN A 4 -5.06 -7.83 11.19
CA GLN A 4 -6.10 -7.08 10.50
C GLN A 4 -6.70 -8.00 9.43
N ASN A 5 -7.59 -8.92 9.87
CA ASN A 5 -8.46 -9.63 8.95
C ASN A 5 -9.38 -8.59 8.29
N ASN A 6 -9.05 -8.20 7.07
CA ASN A 6 -9.87 -7.30 6.26
C ASN A 6 -11.20 -8.00 5.93
N PRO A 7 -12.37 -7.49 6.38
CA PRO A 7 -13.67 -8.14 6.18
C PRO A 7 -14.00 -8.41 4.70
N SER A 8 -13.48 -7.57 3.79
CA SER A 8 -13.64 -7.76 2.35
C SER A 8 -12.82 -8.94 1.83
N VAL A 9 -11.63 -9.17 2.38
CA VAL A 9 -10.78 -10.32 2.06
C VAL A 9 -11.42 -11.61 2.56
N GLU A 10 -11.92 -11.63 3.79
CA GLU A 10 -12.62 -12.79 4.34
C GLU A 10 -13.89 -13.12 3.53
N THR A 11 -14.65 -12.10 3.14
CA THR A 11 -15.84 -12.27 2.28
C THR A 11 -15.47 -12.83 0.91
N PHE A 12 -14.37 -12.37 0.31
CA PHE A 12 -13.87 -12.88 -0.96
C PHE A 12 -13.42 -14.34 -0.85
N VAL A 13 -12.62 -14.67 0.15
CA VAL A 13 -12.13 -16.04 0.39
C VAL A 13 -13.30 -17.00 0.56
N ARG A 14 -14.28 -16.64 1.40
CA ARG A 14 -15.51 -17.43 1.60
C ARG A 14 -16.27 -17.60 0.28
N PHE A 15 -16.42 -16.54 -0.51
CA PHE A 15 -17.08 -16.61 -1.80
C PHE A 15 -16.37 -17.59 -2.76
N VAL A 16 -15.04 -17.55 -2.84
CA VAL A 16 -14.29 -18.49 -3.67
C VAL A 16 -14.45 -19.93 -3.16
N GLU A 17 -14.40 -20.14 -1.85
CA GLU A 17 -14.61 -21.46 -1.24
C GLU A 17 -16.00 -22.02 -1.54
N GLU A 18 -17.05 -21.20 -1.45
CA GLU A 18 -18.42 -21.58 -1.82
C GLU A 18 -18.51 -22.03 -3.30
N ARG A 19 -17.89 -21.26 -4.22
CA ARG A 19 -17.86 -21.61 -5.65
C ARG A 19 -17.05 -22.88 -5.91
N PHE A 20 -15.96 -23.06 -5.18
CA PHE A 20 -15.13 -24.24 -5.30
C PHE A 20 -15.86 -25.50 -4.79
N GLN A 21 -16.58 -25.39 -3.67
CA GLN A 21 -17.37 -26.49 -3.14
C GLN A 21 -18.53 -26.86 -4.08
N ASP A 22 -19.25 -25.88 -4.64
CA ASP A 22 -20.30 -26.15 -5.64
C ASP A 22 -19.71 -26.87 -6.87
N PHE A 23 -18.55 -26.45 -7.36
CA PHE A 23 -17.85 -27.15 -8.44
C PHE A 23 -17.51 -28.60 -8.07
N ARG A 24 -16.93 -28.84 -6.89
CA ARG A 24 -16.58 -30.19 -6.42
C ARG A 24 -17.80 -31.10 -6.33
N ASP A 25 -18.90 -30.60 -5.78
CA ASP A 25 -20.13 -31.38 -5.60
C ASP A 25 -20.74 -31.76 -6.95
N ARG A 26 -20.76 -30.84 -7.91
CA ARG A 26 -21.28 -31.11 -9.26
C ARG A 26 -20.35 -32.03 -10.06
N LEU A 27 -19.04 -31.88 -9.91
CA LEU A 27 -18.07 -32.78 -10.53
C LEU A 27 -18.21 -34.20 -9.98
N SER A 28 -18.40 -34.35 -8.66
CA SER A 28 -18.68 -35.65 -8.02
C SER A 28 -19.97 -36.30 -8.56
N LYS A 29 -21.06 -35.53 -8.66
CA LYS A 29 -22.33 -36.01 -9.24
C LYS A 29 -22.17 -36.42 -10.71
N LEU A 30 -21.34 -35.71 -11.48
CA LEU A 30 -21.01 -36.09 -12.85
C LEU A 30 -20.26 -37.41 -12.90
N MET A 31 -19.22 -37.61 -12.09
CA MET A 31 -18.48 -38.88 -12.06
C MET A 31 -19.40 -40.08 -11.78
N SER A 32 -20.32 -39.94 -10.81
CA SER A 32 -21.33 -40.97 -10.54
C SER A 32 -22.26 -41.21 -11.74
N ALA A 33 -22.68 -40.16 -12.44
CA ALA A 33 -23.54 -40.28 -13.63
C ALA A 33 -22.81 -40.88 -14.85
N LEU A 34 -21.49 -40.66 -14.99
CA LEU A 34 -20.70 -41.23 -16.08
C LEU A 34 -20.67 -42.77 -16.05
N ALA A 35 -20.80 -43.37 -14.85
CA ALA A 35 -20.91 -44.81 -14.66
C ALA A 35 -22.31 -45.39 -14.96
N ALA A 36 -23.36 -44.56 -14.98
CA ALA A 36 -24.72 -45.00 -15.33
C ALA A 36 -24.89 -45.14 -16.85
N ASP A 37 -25.94 -45.82 -17.32
CA ASP A 37 -26.22 -45.95 -18.77
C ASP A 37 -27.23 -44.91 -19.29
N ASP A 38 -27.33 -43.77 -18.61
CA ASP A 38 -28.23 -42.67 -18.99
C ASP A 38 -27.48 -41.52 -19.65
N LYS A 39 -27.57 -41.45 -20.98
CA LYS A 39 -26.93 -40.41 -21.79
C LYS A 39 -27.45 -39.01 -21.49
N GLN A 40 -28.75 -38.83 -21.28
CA GLN A 40 -29.34 -37.51 -21.02
C GLN A 40 -28.87 -37.00 -19.66
N GLN A 41 -28.85 -37.87 -18.65
CA GLN A 41 -28.37 -37.53 -17.33
C GLN A 41 -26.88 -37.14 -17.33
N LYS A 42 -26.03 -37.86 -18.07
CA LYS A 42 -24.59 -37.50 -18.20
C LYS A 42 -24.41 -36.10 -18.76
N VAL A 43 -25.11 -35.77 -19.85
CA VAL A 43 -25.03 -34.45 -20.48
C VAL A 43 -25.54 -33.37 -19.55
N ALA A 44 -26.68 -33.59 -18.88
CA ALA A 44 -27.22 -32.65 -17.92
C ALA A 44 -26.24 -32.40 -16.75
N ARG A 45 -25.63 -33.45 -16.19
CA ARG A 45 -24.63 -33.31 -15.13
C ARG A 45 -23.36 -32.61 -15.62
N ALA A 46 -22.91 -32.91 -16.83
CA ALA A 46 -21.74 -32.26 -17.42
C ALA A 46 -21.98 -30.76 -17.62
N ASN A 47 -23.18 -30.37 -18.08
CA ASN A 47 -23.54 -28.96 -18.20
C ASN A 47 -23.55 -28.25 -16.84
N THR A 48 -24.14 -28.87 -15.80
CA THR A 48 -24.12 -28.28 -14.46
C THR A 48 -22.71 -28.13 -13.88
N ALA A 49 -21.81 -29.07 -14.15
CA ALA A 49 -20.41 -28.99 -13.73
C ALA A 49 -19.64 -27.92 -14.53
N LEU A 50 -19.93 -27.77 -15.83
CA LEU A 50 -19.37 -26.72 -16.68
C LEU A 50 -19.76 -25.32 -16.20
N GLU A 51 -21.03 -25.13 -15.83
CA GLU A 51 -21.51 -23.87 -15.24
C GLU A 51 -20.76 -23.52 -13.96
N ALA A 52 -20.59 -24.48 -13.04
CA ALA A 52 -19.85 -24.24 -11.80
C ALA A 52 -18.35 -24.02 -12.03
N ALA A 53 -17.74 -24.73 -12.98
CA ALA A 53 -16.35 -24.49 -13.37
C ALA A 53 -16.15 -23.07 -13.92
N ASN A 54 -17.07 -22.59 -14.77
CA ASN A 54 -17.05 -21.23 -15.28
C ASN A 54 -17.29 -20.19 -14.17
N SER A 55 -18.20 -20.46 -13.25
CA SER A 55 -18.47 -19.60 -12.10
C SER A 55 -17.25 -19.47 -11.19
N LEU A 56 -16.56 -20.57 -10.89
CA LEU A 56 -15.30 -20.55 -10.15
C LEU A 56 -14.21 -19.79 -10.92
N ARG A 57 -14.10 -20.01 -12.23
CA ARG A 57 -13.14 -19.30 -13.07
C ARG A 57 -13.38 -17.79 -13.11
N GLN A 58 -14.64 -17.36 -13.09
CA GLN A 58 -15.03 -15.94 -13.03
C GLN A 58 -14.78 -15.31 -11.65
N ALA A 59 -14.80 -16.12 -10.59
CA ALA A 59 -14.49 -15.66 -9.22
C ALA A 59 -12.98 -15.44 -8.98
N LEU A 60 -12.12 -15.93 -9.87
CA LEU A 60 -10.67 -15.91 -9.73
C LEU A 60 -10.01 -15.00 -10.76
N ALA A 61 -8.99 -14.26 -10.36
CA ALA A 61 -8.10 -13.60 -11.32
C ALA A 61 -7.34 -14.66 -12.13
N LYS A 62 -6.92 -14.30 -13.35
CA LYS A 62 -6.29 -15.24 -14.29
C LYS A 62 -5.06 -15.95 -13.72
N GLN A 63 -4.29 -15.27 -12.88
CA GLN A 63 -3.08 -15.79 -12.23
C GLN A 63 -3.37 -16.76 -11.08
N ASP A 64 -4.54 -16.64 -10.44
CA ASP A 64 -4.94 -17.47 -9.30
C ASP A 64 -5.72 -18.72 -9.75
N GLN A 65 -5.93 -18.89 -11.06
CA GLN A 65 -6.59 -20.06 -11.62
C GLN A 65 -5.66 -21.27 -11.56
N PRO A 66 -6.03 -22.35 -10.87
CA PRO A 66 -5.17 -23.51 -10.77
C PRO A 66 -5.06 -24.22 -12.12
N GLY A 67 -3.90 -24.80 -12.42
CA GLY A 67 -3.60 -25.40 -13.73
C GLY A 67 -4.55 -26.53 -14.16
N TRP A 68 -5.30 -27.12 -13.22
CA TRP A 68 -6.32 -28.14 -13.51
C TRP A 68 -7.66 -27.57 -14.01
N LEU A 69 -7.98 -26.30 -13.74
CA LEU A 69 -9.32 -25.75 -13.99
C LEU A 69 -9.59 -25.60 -15.48
N GLN A 70 -8.63 -25.09 -16.25
CA GLN A 70 -8.80 -24.86 -17.68
C GLN A 70 -8.93 -26.18 -18.48
N PRO A 71 -8.10 -27.22 -18.28
CA PRO A 71 -8.28 -28.51 -18.95
C PRO A 71 -9.63 -29.16 -18.67
N ILE A 72 -10.10 -29.15 -17.42
CA ILE A 72 -11.41 -29.71 -17.05
C ILE A 72 -12.54 -28.91 -17.70
N THR A 73 -12.47 -27.58 -17.67
CA THR A 73 -13.49 -26.71 -18.29
C THR A 73 -13.58 -26.94 -19.80
N ASN A 74 -12.45 -27.07 -20.48
CA ASN A 74 -12.40 -27.32 -21.92
C ASN A 74 -13.02 -28.67 -22.30
N THR A 75 -12.70 -29.72 -21.55
CA THR A 75 -13.23 -31.07 -21.82
C THR A 75 -14.71 -31.19 -21.48
N LEU A 76 -15.18 -30.53 -20.41
CA LEU A 76 -16.61 -30.40 -20.10
C LEU A 76 -17.36 -29.69 -21.24
N HIS A 77 -16.84 -28.56 -21.72
CA HIS A 77 -17.42 -27.84 -22.84
C HIS A 77 -17.47 -28.69 -24.11
N ASN A 78 -16.37 -29.37 -24.45
CA ASN A 78 -16.33 -30.27 -25.61
C ASN A 78 -17.37 -31.39 -25.50
N TYR A 79 -17.49 -32.01 -24.32
CA TYR A 79 -18.45 -33.09 -24.07
C TYR A 79 -19.90 -32.62 -24.23
N VAL A 80 -20.26 -31.46 -23.67
CA VAL A 80 -21.61 -30.89 -23.78
C VAL A 80 -21.94 -30.52 -25.22
N ALA A 81 -21.00 -29.86 -25.93
CA ALA A 81 -21.20 -29.45 -27.32
C ALA A 81 -21.32 -30.65 -28.27
N ASN A 82 -20.62 -31.76 -27.98
CA ASN A 82 -20.53 -32.94 -28.84
C ASN A 82 -21.17 -34.18 -28.22
N ALA A 83 -22.25 -33.99 -27.44
CA ALA A 83 -22.97 -35.03 -26.69
C ALA A 83 -23.47 -36.25 -27.51
N GLY A 84 -23.25 -36.29 -28.82
CA GLY A 84 -23.53 -37.41 -29.72
C GLY A 84 -22.39 -38.43 -29.88
N HIS A 85 -21.14 -38.05 -29.59
CA HIS A 85 -19.94 -38.80 -29.98
C HIS A 85 -19.27 -39.49 -28.78
N SER A 86 -18.60 -40.62 -29.03
CA SER A 86 -17.89 -41.36 -27.97
C SER A 86 -16.55 -40.72 -27.56
N SER A 87 -15.83 -40.07 -28.48
CA SER A 87 -14.49 -39.47 -28.21
C SER A 87 -14.50 -38.44 -27.07
N PRO A 88 -15.42 -37.45 -27.05
CA PRO A 88 -15.44 -36.43 -26.00
C PRO A 88 -15.68 -37.01 -24.59
N GLY A 89 -16.40 -38.13 -24.49
CA GLY A 89 -16.62 -38.82 -23.23
C GLY A 89 -15.33 -39.40 -22.65
N THR A 90 -14.53 -40.05 -23.48
CA THR A 90 -13.22 -40.59 -23.10
C THR A 90 -12.24 -39.49 -22.72
N GLU A 91 -12.20 -38.39 -23.49
CA GLU A 91 -11.38 -37.22 -23.18
C GLU A 91 -11.74 -36.60 -21.83
N LEU A 92 -13.04 -36.45 -21.55
CA LEU A 92 -13.52 -35.93 -20.27
C LEU A 92 -13.10 -36.84 -19.10
N ILE A 93 -13.29 -38.16 -19.23
CA ILE A 93 -12.89 -39.13 -18.20
C ILE A 93 -11.38 -39.05 -17.95
N ASN A 94 -10.57 -38.98 -19.00
CA ASN A 94 -9.12 -38.87 -18.88
C ASN A 94 -8.69 -37.56 -18.19
N ALA A 95 -9.30 -36.42 -18.56
CA ALA A 95 -8.99 -35.14 -17.94
C ALA A 95 -9.38 -35.09 -16.46
N ILE A 96 -10.58 -35.60 -16.11
CA ILE A 96 -10.99 -35.72 -14.72
C ILE A 96 -10.04 -36.66 -13.97
N GLY A 97 -9.77 -37.86 -14.49
CA GLY A 97 -8.88 -38.84 -13.85
C GLY A 97 -7.49 -38.30 -13.58
N LEU A 98 -6.92 -37.55 -14.52
CA LEU A 98 -5.60 -36.93 -14.39
C LEU A 98 -5.55 -35.85 -13.30
N HIS A 99 -6.63 -35.07 -13.17
CA HIS A 99 -6.64 -33.87 -12.32
C HIS A 99 -7.43 -34.02 -11.02
N TYR A 100 -8.18 -35.10 -10.82
CA TYR A 100 -9.09 -35.25 -9.69
C TYR A 100 -8.37 -35.16 -8.34
N GLY A 101 -7.18 -35.75 -8.21
CA GLY A 101 -6.37 -35.63 -6.99
C GLY A 101 -6.00 -34.18 -6.67
N ALA A 102 -5.65 -33.39 -7.69
CA ALA A 102 -5.34 -31.97 -7.55
C ALA A 102 -6.59 -31.15 -7.17
N VAL A 103 -7.76 -31.49 -7.70
CA VAL A 103 -9.04 -30.88 -7.32
C VAL A 103 -9.38 -31.22 -5.86
N ALA A 104 -9.32 -32.50 -5.48
CA ALA A 104 -9.73 -32.95 -4.16
C ALA A 104 -8.85 -32.38 -3.02
N GLY A 105 -7.54 -32.25 -3.29
CA GLY A 105 -6.55 -31.75 -2.35
C GLY A 105 -6.23 -30.25 -2.47
N HIS A 106 -6.89 -29.50 -3.36
CA HIS A 106 -6.58 -28.09 -3.55
C HIS A 106 -6.85 -27.30 -2.27
N LYS A 107 -5.86 -26.50 -1.87
CA LYS A 107 -5.99 -25.49 -0.82
C LYS A 107 -5.69 -24.14 -1.43
N TRP A 108 -6.57 -23.18 -1.20
CA TRP A 108 -6.34 -21.81 -1.64
C TRP A 108 -5.21 -21.19 -0.83
N ALA A 109 -4.25 -20.61 -1.53
CA ALA A 109 -3.20 -19.78 -0.96
C ALA A 109 -3.19 -18.49 -1.78
N PHE A 110 -3.97 -17.51 -1.33
CA PHE A 110 -3.94 -16.18 -1.91
C PHE A 110 -2.76 -15.43 -1.29
N GLU A 111 -1.78 -15.07 -2.12
CA GLU A 111 -0.75 -14.13 -1.71
C GLU A 111 -1.36 -12.73 -1.73
N PHE A 112 -1.92 -12.32 -0.59
CA PHE A 112 -2.20 -10.90 -0.35
C PHE A 112 -0.87 -10.20 -0.03
N SER A 113 0.04 -10.14 -1.00
CA SER A 113 1.21 -9.28 -0.87
C SER A 113 0.72 -7.83 -0.89
N ASP A 114 0.84 -7.16 0.26
CA ASP A 114 0.57 -5.72 0.42
C ASP A 114 1.53 -4.83 -0.40
N ASP A 115 2.46 -5.41 -1.16
CA ASP A 115 3.47 -4.69 -1.97
C ASP A 115 2.91 -4.17 -3.32
N ARG A 116 1.69 -3.64 -3.32
CA ARG A 116 1.26 -2.67 -4.33
C ARG A 116 1.24 -1.25 -3.78
N GLY A 117 1.98 -1.01 -2.69
CA GLY A 117 2.29 0.33 -2.22
C GLY A 117 3.36 0.97 -3.12
N PHE A 118 3.25 2.29 -3.33
CA PHE A 118 4.33 3.06 -3.92
C PHE A 118 5.58 2.96 -3.03
N ASP A 119 6.68 2.46 -3.58
CA ASP A 119 7.99 2.48 -2.91
C ASP A 119 8.59 3.88 -2.96
N PHE A 120 8.09 4.77 -2.09
CA PHE A 120 8.55 6.16 -1.99
C PHE A 120 10.05 6.25 -1.69
N ASP A 121 10.57 5.35 -0.86
CA ASP A 121 11.97 5.37 -0.47
C ASP A 121 12.88 4.84 -1.60
N GLY A 122 12.42 3.86 -2.38
CA GLY A 122 13.11 3.41 -3.60
C GLY A 122 13.18 4.50 -4.67
N VAL A 123 12.08 5.21 -4.91
CA VAL A 123 12.03 6.34 -5.85
C VAL A 123 12.93 7.49 -5.36
N PHE A 124 12.91 7.79 -4.06
CA PHE A 124 13.81 8.78 -3.46
C PHE A 124 15.28 8.41 -3.66
N ARG A 125 15.69 7.19 -3.28
CA ARG A 125 17.09 6.74 -3.38
C ARG A 125 17.64 6.81 -4.80
N LYS A 126 16.83 6.41 -5.79
CA LYS A 126 17.17 6.54 -7.21
C LYS A 126 17.60 7.96 -7.57
N TYR A 127 16.81 8.96 -7.19
CA TYR A 127 17.10 10.35 -7.51
C TYR A 127 18.15 10.98 -6.58
N GLU A 128 18.26 10.51 -5.34
CA GLU A 128 19.31 10.90 -4.40
C GLU A 128 20.69 10.48 -4.93
N ASP A 129 20.84 9.23 -5.38
CA ASP A 129 22.09 8.67 -5.92
C ASP A 129 22.56 9.38 -7.20
N GLU A 130 21.62 9.87 -8.01
CA GLU A 130 21.90 10.65 -9.22
C GLU A 130 22.18 12.15 -8.94
N SER A 131 21.90 12.60 -7.71
CA SER A 131 22.02 14.01 -7.32
C SER A 131 23.38 14.34 -6.70
N ARG A 132 23.58 15.62 -6.41
CA ARG A 132 24.72 16.08 -5.61
C ARG A 132 24.45 16.12 -4.10
N ILE A 133 23.29 15.60 -3.65
CA ILE A 133 22.93 15.59 -2.22
C ILE A 133 24.00 14.90 -1.38
N PRO A 134 24.50 13.68 -1.71
CA PRO A 134 25.49 13.02 -0.87
C PRO A 134 26.78 13.83 -0.71
N GLU A 135 27.30 14.40 -1.80
CA GLU A 135 28.49 15.27 -1.82
C GLU A 135 28.28 16.52 -0.95
N LEU A 136 27.15 17.20 -1.14
CA LEU A 136 26.82 18.44 -0.43
C LEU A 136 26.56 18.19 1.06
N PHE A 137 26.02 17.03 1.41
CA PHE A 137 25.81 16.61 2.78
C PHE A 137 27.13 16.38 3.51
N ASP A 138 28.06 15.63 2.89
CA ASP A 138 29.37 15.37 3.47
C ASP A 138 30.15 16.69 3.64
N LYS A 139 30.05 17.60 2.67
CA LYS A 139 30.62 18.95 2.75
C LYS A 139 29.97 19.83 3.83
N LEU A 140 28.66 19.73 4.03
CA LEU A 140 27.94 20.43 5.09
C LEU A 140 28.47 20.01 6.46
N VAL A 141 28.60 18.71 6.68
CA VAL A 141 29.15 18.12 7.90
C VAL A 141 30.59 18.60 8.14
N GLU A 142 31.45 18.54 7.10
CA GLU A 142 32.84 18.99 7.18
C GLU A 142 32.94 20.47 7.61
N LEU A 143 32.11 21.34 7.04
CA LEU A 143 32.10 22.77 7.37
C LEU A 143 31.62 23.03 8.81
N LEU A 144 30.63 22.29 9.28
CA LEU A 144 30.17 22.37 10.67
C LEU A 144 31.25 21.90 11.64
N GLU A 145 31.96 20.80 11.33
CA GLU A 145 33.06 20.30 12.15
C GLU A 145 34.21 21.31 12.22
N LYS A 146 34.56 21.97 11.12
CA LYS A 146 35.56 23.05 11.11
C LYS A 146 35.17 24.23 11.99
N ILE A 147 33.89 24.59 12.02
CA ILE A 147 33.39 25.68 12.89
C ILE A 147 33.49 25.26 14.37
N VAL A 148 33.14 24.01 14.69
CA VAL A 148 33.24 23.47 16.06
C VAL A 148 34.69 23.38 16.55
N GLN A 149 35.64 23.08 15.66
CA GLN A 149 37.06 22.99 15.98
C GLN A 149 37.75 24.36 16.16
N CYS A 150 37.04 25.48 15.96
CA CYS A 150 37.60 26.81 16.15
C CYS A 150 37.73 27.13 17.64
N GLU A 151 38.97 27.28 18.13
CA GLU A 151 39.27 27.55 19.55
C GLU A 151 38.68 28.88 20.05
N ASP A 152 38.42 29.84 19.15
CA ASP A 152 37.81 31.13 19.46
C ASP A 152 36.28 31.07 19.65
N LEU A 153 35.66 29.88 19.50
CA LEU A 153 34.23 29.68 19.72
C LEU A 153 33.93 29.49 21.23
N ASP A 154 33.85 30.60 21.97
CA ASP A 154 33.74 30.56 23.44
C ASP A 154 32.35 30.11 23.97
N SER A 155 31.36 29.99 23.09
CA SER A 155 30.00 29.57 23.47
C SER A 155 29.86 28.04 23.49
N ARG A 156 30.01 27.45 24.69
CA ARG A 156 29.74 26.01 24.93
C ARG A 156 28.37 25.55 24.45
N THR A 157 27.36 26.43 24.50
CA THR A 157 26.00 26.15 24.03
C THR A 157 25.95 26.03 22.51
N VAL A 158 26.66 26.92 21.79
CA VAL A 158 26.76 26.85 20.32
C VAL A 158 27.51 25.60 19.90
N VAL A 159 28.66 25.29 20.53
CA VAL A 159 29.42 24.04 20.27
C VAL A 159 28.52 22.81 20.39
N ARG A 160 27.89 22.61 21.56
CA ARG A 160 27.03 21.44 21.80
C ARG A 160 25.89 21.31 20.80
N THR A 161 25.34 22.44 20.37
CA THR A 161 24.22 22.40 19.44
C THR A 161 24.68 22.10 18.02
N LEU A 162 25.82 22.66 17.57
CA LEU A 162 26.43 22.29 16.29
C LEU A 162 26.81 20.80 16.28
N GLU A 163 27.37 20.27 17.37
CA GLU A 163 27.65 18.84 17.54
C GLU A 163 26.37 17.98 17.45
N THR A 164 25.27 18.44 18.04
CA THR A 164 23.97 17.76 17.96
C THR A 164 23.44 17.75 16.52
N ILE A 165 23.61 18.86 15.78
CA ILE A 165 23.24 18.94 14.36
C ILE A 165 24.10 17.99 13.53
N ILE A 166 25.42 17.99 13.72
CA ILE A 166 26.35 17.07 13.04
C ILE A 166 25.94 15.62 13.30
N ALA A 167 25.67 15.25 14.56
CA ALA A 167 25.26 13.90 14.93
C ALA A 167 23.92 13.52 14.28
N THR A 168 22.95 14.45 14.24
CA THR A 168 21.64 14.24 13.63
C THR A 168 21.75 14.07 12.11
N LEU A 169 22.57 14.89 11.46
CA LEU A 169 22.88 14.76 10.03
C LEU A 169 23.49 13.39 9.75
N LYS A 170 24.58 13.01 10.42
CA LYS A 170 25.24 11.71 10.21
C LYS A 170 24.31 10.52 10.44
N LYS A 171 23.46 10.57 11.46
CA LYS A 171 22.51 9.50 11.78
C LYS A 171 21.45 9.30 10.69
N ASN A 172 21.01 10.38 10.06
CA ASN A 172 19.91 10.35 9.09
C ASN A 172 20.38 10.37 7.63
N ARG A 173 21.70 10.37 7.36
CA ARG A 173 22.28 10.43 6.00
C ARG A 173 21.71 9.39 5.04
N ASN A 174 21.48 8.17 5.52
CA ASN A 174 20.95 7.05 4.72
C ASN A 174 19.52 6.67 5.19
N GLY A 175 18.78 7.62 5.76
CA GLY A 175 17.44 7.42 6.28
C GLY A 175 16.38 7.32 5.19
N SER A 176 15.11 7.23 5.58
CA SER A 176 14.00 7.38 4.64
C SER A 176 13.91 8.82 4.13
N TYR A 177 13.17 9.03 3.03
CA TYR A 177 12.90 10.36 2.48
C TYR A 177 12.46 11.35 3.58
N PHE A 178 11.54 10.93 4.45
CA PHE A 178 11.03 11.76 5.55
C PHE A 178 12.11 12.10 6.58
N SER A 179 12.99 11.14 6.92
CA SER A 179 14.08 11.38 7.87
C SER A 179 15.11 12.36 7.30
N VAL A 180 15.47 12.22 6.02
CA VAL A 180 16.40 13.12 5.34
C VAL A 180 15.80 14.52 5.26
N MET A 181 14.55 14.64 4.79
CA MET A 181 13.89 15.92 4.61
C MET A 181 13.59 16.64 5.94
N GLY A 182 13.18 15.90 6.97
CA GLY A 182 13.01 16.43 8.31
C GLY A 182 14.32 16.94 8.91
N THR A 183 15.41 16.18 8.73
CA THR A 183 16.75 16.57 9.18
C THR A 183 17.26 17.81 8.46
N TRP A 184 17.02 17.91 7.15
CA TRP A 184 17.34 19.08 6.35
C TRP A 184 16.61 20.33 6.85
N ASN A 185 15.29 20.25 6.99
CA ASN A 185 14.47 21.38 7.43
C ASN A 185 14.86 21.86 8.84
N PHE A 186 15.07 20.91 9.77
CA PHE A 186 15.56 21.20 11.11
C PHE A 186 16.90 21.94 11.09
N THR A 187 17.88 21.39 10.35
CA THR A 187 19.22 21.97 10.23
C THR A 187 19.16 23.36 9.61
N GLY A 188 18.37 23.52 8.55
CA GLY A 188 18.23 24.78 7.84
C GLY A 188 17.60 25.88 8.68
N THR A 189 16.53 25.55 9.41
CA THR A 189 15.85 26.48 10.31
C THR A 189 16.74 26.85 11.49
N TYR A 190 17.43 25.88 12.09
CA TYR A 190 18.30 26.15 13.23
C TYR A 190 19.50 27.03 12.83
N LEU A 191 20.20 26.69 11.75
CA LEU A 191 21.36 27.46 11.30
C LEU A 191 20.98 28.89 10.91
N LYS A 192 19.82 29.07 10.24
CA LYS A 192 19.28 30.39 9.90
C LYS A 192 18.94 31.23 11.12
N ASN A 193 18.33 30.63 12.14
CA ASN A 193 17.79 31.39 13.28
C ASN A 193 18.83 31.70 14.36
N ILE A 194 19.78 30.79 14.59
CA ILE A 194 20.64 30.86 15.78
C ILE A 194 22.11 31.00 15.37
N ALA A 195 22.57 30.25 14.37
CA ALA A 195 23.99 30.17 14.06
C ALA A 195 24.49 31.36 13.24
N TRP A 196 23.73 31.88 12.28
CA TRP A 196 24.25 32.95 11.40
C TRP A 196 24.55 34.26 12.11
N ASN A 197 23.66 34.70 12.99
CA ASN A 197 23.86 35.98 13.66
C ASN A 197 25.06 35.91 14.62
N MET A 198 25.20 34.82 15.38
CA MET A 198 26.32 34.64 16.31
C MET A 198 27.65 34.30 15.61
N LEU A 199 27.65 33.44 14.60
CA LEU A 199 28.90 33.01 13.95
C LEU A 199 29.48 34.08 13.02
N LEU A 200 28.66 34.99 12.47
CA LEU A 200 29.15 36.09 11.61
C LEU A 200 29.79 37.24 12.41
N GLU A 201 29.49 37.35 13.70
CA GLU A 201 30.12 38.33 14.59
C GLU A 201 31.60 38.02 14.84
N ILE A 202 32.01 36.75 14.70
CA ILE A 202 33.38 36.30 14.86
C ILE A 202 34.16 36.50 13.54
N PRO A 203 35.16 37.41 13.48
CA PRO A 203 35.82 37.77 12.23
C PRO A 203 36.42 36.60 11.44
N PHE A 204 37.02 35.63 12.13
CA PHE A 204 37.68 34.47 11.53
C PHE A 204 36.70 33.41 10.99
N LEU A 205 35.45 33.39 11.47
CA LEU A 205 34.42 32.44 11.02
C LEU A 205 33.62 32.93 9.81
N LYS A 206 33.76 34.20 9.40
CA LYS A 206 33.02 34.78 8.27
C LYS A 206 33.14 33.97 6.96
N VAL A 207 34.34 33.47 6.65
CA VAL A 207 34.58 32.69 5.43
C VAL A 207 33.95 31.29 5.53
N PRO A 208 34.25 30.46 6.55
CA PRO A 208 33.59 29.17 6.77
C PRO A 208 32.06 29.26 6.79
N VAL A 209 31.51 30.26 7.48
CA VAL A 209 30.06 30.49 7.60
C VAL A 209 29.42 30.80 6.25
N LYS A 210 30.05 31.65 5.43
CA LYS A 210 29.57 31.92 4.05
C LYS A 210 29.65 30.68 3.17
N SER A 211 30.70 29.85 3.32
CA SER A 211 30.79 28.58 2.62
C SER A 211 29.71 27.60 3.05
N LEU A 212 29.34 27.59 4.34
CA LEU A 212 28.25 26.78 4.89
C LEU A 212 26.90 27.24 4.36
N GLN A 213 26.62 28.56 4.35
CA GLN A 213 25.42 29.15 3.73
C GLN A 213 25.28 28.75 2.26
N LYS A 214 26.35 28.90 1.47
CA LYS A 214 26.34 28.53 0.06
C LYS A 214 26.11 27.03 -0.15
N THR A 215 26.70 26.18 0.69
CA THR A 215 26.50 24.72 0.62
C THR A 215 25.05 24.36 0.95
N MET A 216 24.46 25.04 1.93
CA MET A 216 23.04 24.90 2.24
C MET A 216 22.13 25.33 1.09
N GLU A 217 22.37 26.47 0.47
CA GLU A 217 21.60 26.92 -0.70
C GLU A 217 21.71 25.96 -1.89
N GLN A 218 22.88 25.35 -2.07
CA GLN A 218 23.07 24.33 -3.10
C GLN A 218 22.29 23.05 -2.76
N LEU A 219 22.34 22.63 -1.50
CA LEU A 219 21.63 21.44 -1.03
C LEU A 219 20.10 21.63 -1.15
N ASP A 220 19.58 22.81 -0.83
CA ASP A 220 18.15 23.15 -0.99
C ASP A 220 17.68 22.99 -2.44
N LYS A 221 18.47 23.51 -3.40
CA LYS A 221 18.18 23.40 -4.84
C LYS A 221 18.23 21.97 -5.33
N GLU A 222 19.16 21.16 -4.85
CA GLU A 222 19.25 19.75 -5.23
C GLU A 222 18.09 18.93 -4.61
N MET A 223 17.71 19.22 -3.36
CA MET A 223 16.53 18.62 -2.72
C MET A 223 15.24 18.97 -3.48
N GLU A 224 15.08 20.21 -3.94
CA GLU A 224 13.93 20.64 -4.75
C GLU A 224 13.87 19.88 -6.08
N LYS A 225 15.01 19.71 -6.77
CA LYS A 225 15.09 18.90 -8.00
C LYS A 225 14.71 17.44 -7.76
N VAL A 226 15.24 16.84 -6.70
CA VAL A 226 14.89 15.45 -6.33
C VAL A 226 13.40 15.35 -6.05
N HIS A 227 12.82 16.29 -5.30
CA HIS A 227 11.40 16.32 -5.01
C HIS A 227 10.54 16.43 -6.28
N GLU A 228 10.91 17.31 -7.22
CA GLU A 228 10.19 17.47 -8.49
C GLU A 228 10.29 16.22 -9.38
N ASN A 229 11.47 15.60 -9.43
CA ASN A 229 11.68 14.35 -10.14
C ASN A 229 10.84 13.20 -9.55
N MET A 230 10.84 13.06 -8.22
CA MET A 230 9.98 12.11 -7.51
C MET A 230 8.50 12.36 -7.82
N ARG A 231 8.05 13.62 -7.74
CA ARG A 231 6.67 14.02 -8.05
C ARG A 231 6.30 13.63 -9.49
N SER A 232 7.18 13.87 -10.45
CA SER A 232 6.98 13.49 -11.84
C SER A 232 6.87 11.99 -12.03
N ASP A 233 7.75 11.20 -11.40
CA ASP A 233 7.76 9.73 -11.52
C ASP A 233 6.52 9.12 -10.86
N LEU A 234 6.15 9.60 -9.67
CA LEU A 234 4.93 9.20 -8.98
C LEU A 234 3.68 9.55 -9.80
N HIS A 235 3.64 10.73 -10.41
CA HIS A 235 2.51 11.13 -11.27
C HIS A 235 2.38 10.24 -12.51
N LYS A 236 3.49 9.86 -13.14
CA LYS A 236 3.51 8.93 -14.29
C LYS A 236 3.02 7.54 -13.89
N GLN A 237 3.53 7.01 -12.78
CA GLN A 237 3.13 5.69 -12.28
C GLN A 237 1.65 5.69 -11.88
N LEU A 238 1.17 6.73 -11.18
CA LEU A 238 -0.24 6.88 -10.83
C LEU A 238 -1.15 6.99 -12.06
N HIS A 239 -0.76 7.75 -13.09
CA HIS A 239 -1.53 7.83 -14.34
C HIS A 239 -1.54 6.53 -15.14
N ALA A 240 -0.44 5.76 -15.10
CA ALA A 240 -0.36 4.46 -15.74
C ALA A 240 -1.27 3.43 -15.07
N GLU A 241 -1.34 3.45 -13.73
CA GLU A 241 -2.15 2.51 -12.95
C GLU A 241 -3.62 2.94 -12.82
N PHE A 242 -3.91 4.24 -12.83
CA PHE A 242 -5.25 4.80 -12.68
C PHE A 242 -5.56 5.87 -13.75
N PRO A 243 -5.68 5.49 -15.04
CA PRO A 243 -5.90 6.45 -16.13
C PRO A 243 -7.25 7.18 -16.08
N VAL A 244 -8.18 6.77 -15.21
CA VAL A 244 -9.59 7.22 -15.18
C VAL A 244 -9.92 8.13 -13.97
N LEU A 245 -8.97 8.43 -13.08
CA LEU A 245 -9.21 9.38 -11.98
C LEU A 245 -9.18 10.84 -12.49
N THR A 246 -10.19 11.21 -13.29
CA THR A 246 -10.57 12.61 -13.41
C THR A 246 -11.27 13.01 -12.13
N TYR A 247 -10.58 13.80 -11.30
CA TYR A 247 -11.17 14.44 -10.14
C TYR A 247 -12.33 15.33 -10.60
N ARG A 248 -13.57 14.85 -10.48
CA ARG A 248 -14.72 15.75 -10.32
C ARG A 248 -14.67 16.22 -8.88
N ALA A 249 -14.32 17.49 -8.68
CA ALA A 249 -14.57 18.13 -7.40
C ALA A 249 -16.02 17.84 -7.00
N LEU A 250 -16.22 17.05 -5.94
CA LEU A 250 -17.53 16.94 -5.34
C LEU A 250 -17.90 18.36 -4.88
N PRO A 251 -19.07 18.90 -5.25
CA PRO A 251 -19.50 20.18 -4.72
C PRO A 251 -19.44 20.07 -3.21
N ILE A 252 -18.65 20.93 -2.58
CA ILE A 252 -18.67 21.09 -1.13
C ILE A 252 -20.13 21.40 -0.79
N PRO A 253 -20.82 20.58 0.02
CA PRO A 253 -22.16 20.93 0.46
C PRO A 253 -22.07 22.31 1.08
N GLU A 254 -22.86 23.26 0.58
CA GLU A 254 -22.98 24.56 1.24
C GLU A 254 -23.20 24.29 2.73
N PRO A 255 -22.48 24.97 3.63
CA PRO A 255 -22.73 24.80 5.05
C PRO A 255 -24.22 25.01 5.25
N LEU A 256 -24.89 23.98 5.79
CA LEU A 256 -26.29 24.05 6.15
C LEU A 256 -26.44 25.37 6.91
N ALA A 257 -27.15 26.33 6.30
CA ALA A 257 -27.56 27.51 7.00
C ALA A 257 -28.26 26.97 8.23
N LEU A 258 -27.67 27.19 9.40
CA LEU A 258 -28.34 27.01 10.67
C LEU A 258 -29.51 27.98 10.61
N THR A 259 -30.66 27.49 10.13
CA THR A 259 -31.91 28.17 10.30
C THR A 259 -32.14 28.17 11.80
N ASP A 260 -31.91 29.34 12.34
CA ASP A 260 -32.10 29.76 13.72
C ASP A 260 -33.58 29.60 14.08
N GLU A 261 -34.02 28.36 14.33
CA GLU A 261 -35.36 28.06 14.82
C GLU A 261 -35.45 26.57 15.21
N THR A 262 -34.95 26.24 16.40
CA THR A 262 -35.60 25.26 17.29
C THR A 262 -35.13 25.56 18.71
N VAL A 263 -35.87 26.47 19.36
CA VAL A 263 -35.90 26.58 20.81
C VAL A 263 -36.35 25.22 21.34
N ILE A 264 -35.42 24.45 21.91
CA ILE A 264 -35.77 23.31 22.75
C ILE A 264 -35.97 23.88 24.14
N ASP A 265 -37.24 24.13 24.49
CA ASP A 265 -37.61 24.46 25.86
C ASP A 265 -37.21 23.29 26.77
N ALA A 266 -36.19 23.53 27.60
CA ALA A 266 -35.84 22.64 28.69
C ALA A 266 -36.90 22.80 29.80
N GLU A 267 -37.91 21.94 29.79
CA GLU A 267 -38.76 21.73 30.97
C GLU A 267 -37.89 21.20 32.12
N VAL A 268 -37.59 22.08 33.06
CA VAL A 268 -36.96 21.77 34.34
C VAL A 268 -37.93 20.92 35.15
N THR A 269 -37.66 19.62 35.24
CA THR A 269 -38.34 18.72 36.17
C THR A 269 -37.78 18.96 37.59
N PRO A 270 -38.61 19.23 38.61
CA PRO A 270 -38.11 19.47 39.96
C PRO A 270 -37.67 18.16 40.63
N VAL A 271 -36.52 18.21 41.30
CA VAL A 271 -36.01 17.14 42.17
C VAL A 271 -36.92 17.05 43.41
N GLY A 272 -37.78 16.04 43.43
CA GLY A 272 -38.61 15.67 44.57
C GLY A 272 -37.88 14.69 45.48
N ASP A 273 -37.81 15.06 46.75
CA ASP A 273 -37.34 14.29 47.90
C ASP A 273 -37.76 12.82 47.87
N ARG A 274 -36.83 11.92 48.18
CA ARG A 274 -37.18 10.63 48.80
C ARG A 274 -36.39 10.41 50.08
N GLU A 275 -37.19 10.44 51.13
CA GLU A 275 -36.91 10.10 52.50
C GLU A 275 -36.23 8.74 52.67
N LYS A 276 -35.42 8.72 53.72
CA LYS A 276 -34.95 7.57 54.50
C LYS A 276 -36.04 6.51 54.68
N GLN A 277 -35.66 5.24 54.63
CA GLN A 277 -36.13 4.28 55.64
C GLN A 277 -35.03 3.26 56.01
N PRO A 278 -35.05 2.76 57.26
CA PRO A 278 -33.93 2.11 57.92
C PRO A 278 -33.99 0.57 57.86
N SER A 279 -32.84 -0.03 58.16
CA SER A 279 -32.55 -1.38 58.68
C SER A 279 -33.45 -2.54 58.29
#